data_AF-A0AAD0J834-F1
#
_entry.id   AF-A0AAD0J834-F1
#
_cell.length_a   1.000
_cell.length_b   1.000
_cell.length_c   1.000
_cell.angle_alpha   90.00
_cell.angle_beta   90.00
_cell.angle_gamma   90.00
#
_symmetry.space_group_name_H-M   'P 1'
#
loop_
_entity.id
_entity.type
_entity.pdbx_description
1 polymer ?
#
loop_
_entity_poly.entity_id
_entity_poly.type
_entity_poly.pdbx_seq_one_letter_code
_entity_poly.pdbx_strand_id
1 'polypeptide(L)'
;MTRALFICSRNRLRSPTAEAVFAAWPGIQTDSAGLAPDADVRLSVEQLDWADIVFVMERAHRARLSAQFGAHLKHRKIVCLDIPDRYAFMQPELVALLERKAGPFLRV
;
A
#
# COMPACT_ATOMS: atom_id res chain seq x y z
N MET A 1 -2.70 16.78 -5.78
CA MET A 1 -2.57 15.90 -4.59
C MET A 1 -2.25 14.51 -5.08
N THR A 2 -1.32 13.81 -4.43
CA THR A 2 -0.90 12.45 -4.83
C THR A 2 -1.73 11.42 -4.08
N ARG A 3 -2.37 10.49 -4.79
CA ARG A 3 -3.19 9.41 -4.23
C ARG A 3 -2.40 8.11 -4.13
N ALA A 4 -2.11 7.69 -2.91
CA ALA A 4 -1.29 6.53 -2.60
C ALA A 4 -2.11 5.39 -2.01
N LEU A 5 -2.10 4.23 -2.67
CA LEU A 5 -2.78 3.02 -2.19
C LEU A 5 -1.76 2.02 -1.63
N PHE A 6 -1.93 1.61 -0.38
CA PHE A 6 -1.05 0.63 0.28
C PHE A 6 -1.72 -0.73 0.39
N ILE A 7 -1.02 -1.77 -0.06
CA ILE A 7 -1.56 -3.13 -0.15
C ILE A 7 -0.69 -4.11 0.64
N CYS A 8 -1.32 -4.84 1.57
CA CYS A 8 -0.72 -6.02 2.20
C CYS A 8 -1.64 -7.25 2.07
N SER A 9 -1.46 -8.27 2.91
CA SER A 9 -2.30 -9.48 2.83
C SER A 9 -3.71 -9.23 3.38
N ARG A 10 -3.84 -8.93 4.68
CA ARG A 10 -5.14 -8.86 5.39
C ARG A 10 -5.63 -7.44 5.69
N ASN A 11 -4.87 -6.41 5.33
CA ASN A 11 -5.19 -5.02 5.69
C ASN A 11 -5.31 -4.78 7.21
N ARG A 12 -4.35 -5.27 8.01
CA ARG A 12 -4.40 -5.13 9.49
C ARG A 12 -3.23 -4.37 10.10
N LEU A 13 -2.02 -4.60 9.60
CA LEU A 13 -0.79 -4.13 10.25
C LEU A 13 -0.06 -3.15 9.33
N ARG A 14 0.62 -3.67 8.29
CA ARG A 14 1.53 -2.88 7.46
C ARG A 14 0.85 -1.82 6.61
N SER A 15 -0.23 -2.18 5.92
CA SER A 15 -0.91 -1.23 5.02
C SER A 15 -1.73 -0.17 5.75
N PRO A 16 -2.48 -0.48 6.84
CA PRO A 16 -3.13 0.57 7.62
C PRO A 16 -2.13 1.48 8.35
N THR A 17 -0.97 0.94 8.78
CA THR A 17 0.10 1.79 9.34
C THR A 17 0.59 2.81 8.29
N ALA A 18 0.81 2.37 7.05
CA ALA A 18 1.24 3.26 5.99
C ALA A 18 0.21 4.34 5.67
N GLU A 19 -1.07 3.96 5.57
CA GLU A 19 -2.18 4.89 5.40
C GLU A 19 -2.19 5.95 6.51
N ALA A 20 -2.21 5.54 7.78
CA ALA A 20 -2.24 6.45 8.92
C ALA A 20 -1.06 7.43 8.95
N VAL A 21 0.16 6.94 8.64
CA VAL A 21 1.37 7.76 8.64
C VAL A 21 1.34 8.79 7.51
N PHE A 22 1.02 8.39 6.29
CA PHE A 22 1.10 9.28 5.13
C PHE A 22 -0.14 10.15 4.95
N ALA A 23 -1.28 9.82 5.57
CA ALA A 23 -2.46 10.69 5.62
C ALA A 23 -2.16 12.05 6.28
N ALA A 24 -1.17 12.11 7.18
CA ALA A 24 -0.73 13.33 7.82
C ALA A 24 0.17 14.21 6.94
N TRP A 25 0.63 13.72 5.79
CA TRP A 25 1.55 14.46 4.92
C TRP A 25 0.79 15.44 4.01
N PRO A 26 1.20 16.72 3.94
CA PRO A 26 0.54 17.71 3.09
C PRO A 26 0.51 17.29 1.62
N GLY A 27 -0.66 17.41 0.98
CA GLY A 27 -0.82 17.12 -0.44
C GLY A 27 -0.90 15.62 -0.80
N ILE A 28 -0.92 14.74 0.20
CA ILE A 28 -1.06 13.29 0.03
C ILE A 28 -2.45 12.85 0.47
N GLN A 29 -3.07 12.00 -0.33
CA GLN A 29 -4.25 11.24 0.05
C GLN A 29 -3.90 9.77 0.06
N THR A 30 -4.39 9.04 1.05
CA THR A 30 -4.03 7.63 1.26
C THR A 30 -5.26 6.76 1.35
N ASP A 31 -5.09 5.51 0.93
CA ASP A 31 -6.04 4.43 1.15
C ASP A 31 -5.25 3.13 1.35
N SER A 32 -5.88 2.11 1.93
CA SER A 32 -5.26 0.80 2.08
C SER A 32 -6.21 -0.36 1.89
N ALA A 33 -5.65 -1.50 1.45
CA ALA A 33 -6.43 -2.71 1.20
C ALA A 33 -5.60 -3.99 1.37
N GLY A 34 -6.29 -5.13 1.32
CA GLY A 34 -5.72 -6.47 1.40
C GLY A 34 -6.07 -7.33 0.19
N LEU A 35 -5.15 -8.21 -0.19
CA LEU A 35 -5.31 -9.18 -1.30
C LEU A 35 -5.84 -10.54 -0.85
N ALA A 36 -5.96 -10.76 0.46
CA ALA A 36 -6.48 -12.00 1.01
C ALA A 36 -8.02 -11.98 1.06
N PRO A 37 -8.69 -13.14 0.89
CA PRO A 37 -10.14 -13.21 1.01
C PRO A 37 -10.65 -12.79 2.40
N ASP A 38 -9.84 -12.96 3.44
CA ASP A 38 -10.08 -12.61 4.84
C ASP A 38 -9.50 -11.23 5.23
N ALA A 39 -9.26 -10.36 4.25
CA ALA A 39 -8.83 -9.00 4.51
C ALA A 39 -9.96 -8.15 5.09
N ASP A 40 -9.64 -7.29 6.06
CA ASP A 40 -10.63 -6.42 6.70
C ASP A 40 -11.21 -5.41 5.70
N VAL A 41 -10.34 -4.81 4.88
CA VAL A 41 -10.72 -4.12 3.64
C VAL A 41 -10.12 -4.89 2.47
N ARG A 42 -10.97 -5.55 1.70
CA ARG A 42 -10.56 -6.27 0.49
C ARG A 42 -10.37 -5.30 -0.67
N LEU A 43 -9.27 -5.46 -1.40
CA LEU A 43 -8.96 -4.62 -2.54
C LEU A 43 -10.08 -4.64 -3.59
N SER A 44 -10.52 -3.44 -3.97
CA SER A 44 -11.49 -3.24 -5.05
C SER A 44 -10.86 -2.59 -6.28
N VAL A 45 -11.56 -2.66 -7.42
CA VAL A 45 -11.11 -2.04 -8.67
C VAL A 45 -11.16 -0.50 -8.55
N GLU A 46 -12.13 0.03 -7.83
CA GLU A 46 -12.32 1.47 -7.61
C GLU A 46 -11.13 2.07 -6.85
N GLN A 47 -10.60 1.36 -5.84
CA GLN A 47 -9.39 1.78 -5.14
C GLN A 47 -8.18 1.80 -6.07
N LEU A 48 -8.05 0.79 -6.94
CA LEU A 48 -7.01 0.79 -7.96
C LEU A 48 -7.18 2.01 -8.86
N ASP A 49 -8.38 2.23 -9.40
CA ASP A 49 -8.74 3.33 -10.30
C ASP A 49 -8.48 4.71 -9.73
N TRP A 50 -8.74 4.87 -8.44
CA TRP A 50 -8.44 6.08 -7.69
C TRP A 50 -6.93 6.32 -7.47
N ALA A 51 -6.10 5.28 -7.35
CA ALA A 51 -4.70 5.45 -6.98
C ALA A 51 -3.81 5.94 -8.13
N ASP A 52 -2.98 6.96 -7.87
CA ASP A 52 -1.90 7.40 -8.76
C ASP A 52 -0.67 6.50 -8.63
N ILE A 53 -0.43 6.00 -7.41
CA ILE A 53 0.66 5.07 -7.08
C ILE A 53 0.17 3.99 -6.12
N VAL A 54 0.58 2.75 -6.39
CA VAL A 54 0.24 1.58 -5.58
C VAL A 54 1.51 1.02 -4.95
N PHE A 55 1.50 0.88 -3.63
CA PHE A 55 2.57 0.25 -2.87
C PHE A 55 2.15 -1.13 -2.41
N VAL A 56 3.04 -2.11 -2.58
CA VAL A 56 2.87 -3.46 -2.06
C VAL A 56 3.98 -3.78 -1.07
N MET A 57 3.66 -4.49 0.01
CA MET A 57 4.66 -4.76 1.06
C MET A 57 5.73 -5.75 0.61
N GLU A 58 5.40 -6.72 -0.23
CA GLU A 58 6.31 -7.81 -0.60
C GLU A 58 6.11 -8.19 -2.07
N ARG A 59 7.11 -8.87 -2.67
CA ARG A 59 7.03 -9.34 -4.06
C ARG A 59 5.86 -10.31 -4.29
N ALA A 60 5.53 -11.13 -3.28
CA ALA A 60 4.38 -12.02 -3.33
C ALA A 60 3.05 -11.26 -3.46
N HIS A 61 2.92 -10.10 -2.79
CA HIS A 61 1.76 -9.23 -2.97
C HIS A 61 1.68 -8.68 -4.39
N ARG A 62 2.82 -8.28 -4.98
CA ARG A 62 2.86 -7.83 -6.40
C ARG A 62 2.35 -8.92 -7.35
N ALA A 63 2.85 -10.15 -7.18
CA ALA A 63 2.45 -11.29 -8.01
C ALA A 63 0.95 -11.58 -7.88
N ARG A 64 0.42 -11.60 -6.64
CA ARG A 64 -1.02 -11.78 -6.38
C ARG A 64 -1.87 -10.65 -6.96
N LEU A 65 -1.43 -9.40 -6.81
CA LEU A 65 -2.09 -8.23 -7.37
C LEU A 65 -2.17 -8.34 -8.90
N SER A 66 -1.07 -8.69 -9.57
CA SER A 66 -1.05 -8.89 -11.02
C SER A 66 -1.92 -10.06 -11.48
N ALA A 67 -1.96 -11.16 -10.73
CA ALA A 67 -2.80 -12.30 -11.05
C ALA A 67 -4.30 -11.99 -10.93
N GLN A 68 -4.71 -11.23 -9.92
CA GLN A 68 -6.12 -10.94 -9.65
C GLN A 68 -6.64 -9.72 -10.43
N PHE A 69 -5.79 -8.71 -10.66
CA PHE A 69 -6.21 -7.40 -11.18
C PHE A 69 -5.45 -6.94 -12.42
N GLY A 70 -4.67 -7.83 -13.08
CA GLY A 70 -3.73 -7.46 -14.15
C GLY A 70 -4.29 -6.54 -15.25
N ALA A 71 -5.55 -6.70 -15.63
CA ALA A 71 -6.22 -5.84 -16.60
C ALA A 71 -6.30 -4.36 -16.14
N HIS A 72 -6.48 -4.11 -14.85
CA HIS A 72 -6.61 -2.78 -14.23
C HIS A 72 -5.26 -2.14 -13.86
N LEU A 73 -4.15 -2.84 -14.10
CA LEU A 73 -2.80 -2.37 -13.73
C LEU A 73 -1.98 -1.82 -14.89
N LYS A 74 -2.48 -1.90 -16.13
CA LYS A 74 -1.69 -1.65 -17.37
C LYS A 74 -0.96 -0.31 -17.45
N HIS A 75 -1.35 0.69 -16.66
CA HIS A 75 -0.71 2.01 -16.63
C HIS A 75 -0.40 2.51 -15.22
N ARG A 76 -0.50 1.63 -14.20
CA ARG A 76 -0.33 2.04 -12.80
C ARG A 76 1.12 1.87 -12.35
N LYS A 77 1.63 2.87 -11.63
CA LYS A 77 2.92 2.78 -10.95
C LYS A 77 2.79 1.88 -9.73
N ILE A 78 3.44 0.72 -9.78
CA ILE A 78 3.46 -0.24 -8.66
C ILE A 78 4.86 -0.30 -8.07
N VAL A 79 4.99 -0.02 -6.78
CA VAL A 79 6.25 -0.04 -6.04
C VAL A 79 6.19 -1.11 -4.95
N CYS A 80 7.17 -2.02 -4.96
CA CYS A 80 7.33 -2.99 -3.89
C CYS A 80 8.26 -2.43 -2.81
N LEU A 81 7.75 -2.28 -1.59
CA LEU A 81 8.52 -1.75 -0.47
C LEU A 81 9.46 -2.79 0.14
N ASP A 82 9.22 -4.09 -0.07
CA ASP A 82 10.05 -5.16 0.51
C ASP A 82 10.16 -5.00 2.04
N ILE A 83 8.99 -4.98 2.69
CA ILE A 83 8.77 -4.87 4.13
C ILE A 83 8.14 -6.19 4.62
N PRO A 84 8.88 -6.97 5.43
CA PRO A 84 8.45 -8.31 5.86
C PRO A 84 7.29 -8.27 6.87
N ASP A 85 6.53 -9.36 6.96
CA ASP A 85 5.35 -9.48 7.83
C ASP A 85 5.67 -9.89 9.26
N ARG A 86 6.35 -9.00 10.00
CA ARG A 86 6.75 -9.25 11.40
C ARG A 86 6.57 -8.05 12.33
N TYR A 87 5.72 -7.12 11.92
CA TYR A 87 5.53 -5.85 12.61
C TYR A 87 4.12 -5.73 13.15
N ALA A 88 3.99 -5.19 14.35
CA ALA A 88 2.70 -4.78 14.88
C ALA A 88 2.22 -3.48 14.21
N PHE A 89 0.92 -3.21 14.29
CA PHE A 89 0.33 -1.96 13.83
C PHE A 89 0.99 -0.77 14.56
N MET A 90 1.35 0.28 13.81
CA MET A 90 2.03 1.49 14.32
C MET A 90 3.34 1.25 15.08
N GLN A 91 3.96 0.07 14.91
CA GLN A 91 5.27 -0.20 15.50
C GLN A 91 6.32 0.81 14.98
N PRO A 92 7.14 1.43 15.84
CA PRO A 92 8.08 2.48 15.43
C PRO A 92 9.03 2.07 14.30
N GLU A 93 9.55 0.84 14.33
CA GLU A 93 10.45 0.33 13.28
C GLU A 93 9.75 0.19 11.92
N LEU A 94 8.45 -0.14 11.93
CA LEU A 94 7.63 -0.21 10.72
C LEU A 94 7.39 1.18 10.16
N VAL A 95 7.05 2.16 11.01
CA VAL A 95 6.85 3.56 10.60
C VAL A 95 8.13 4.10 9.94
N ALA A 96 9.28 3.94 10.59
CA ALA A 96 10.57 4.38 10.06
C ALA A 96 10.94 3.69 8.73
N LEU A 97 10.56 2.42 8.56
CA LEU A 97 10.72 1.68 7.29
C LEU A 97 9.83 2.24 6.19
N LEU A 98 8.57 2.48 6.50
CA LEU A 98 7.59 3.04 5.56
C LEU A 98 8.03 4.42 5.07
N GLU A 99 8.35 5.33 5.99
CA GLU A 99 8.81 6.68 5.63
C GLU A 99 10.06 6.65 4.77
N ARG A 100 11.03 5.77 5.09
CA ARG A 100 12.27 5.64 4.32
C ARG A 100 12.03 5.09 2.91
N LYS A 101 11.11 4.14 2.76
CA LYS A 101 10.92 3.41 1.50
C LYS A 101 9.83 3.99 0.60
N ALA A 102 8.71 4.41 1.16
CA ALA A 102 7.60 5.01 0.42
C ALA A 102 7.72 6.54 0.34
N GLY A 103 8.28 7.18 1.38
CA GLY A 103 8.40 8.64 1.45
C GLY A 103 9.08 9.30 0.24
N PRO A 104 10.20 8.77 -0.31
CA PRO A 104 10.84 9.34 -1.50
C PRO A 104 9.96 9.39 -2.76
N PHE A 105 8.88 8.60 -2.80
CA PHE A 105 7.92 8.61 -3.91
C PHE A 105 6.76 9.57 -3.69
N LEU A 106 6.58 10.05 -2.46
CA LEU A 106 5.44 10.86 -2.02
C LEU A 106 5.84 12.30 -1.67
N ARG A 107 7.11 12.56 -1.35
CA ARG A 107 7.62 13.93 -1.21
C ARG A 107 7.61 14.60 -2.58
N VAL A 108 6.77 15.61 -2.71
CA VAL A 108 6.67 16.49 -3.88
C VAL A 108 7.62 17.66 -3.70
#